data_AF-A0A3D0T1L4-F1
#
_entry.id   AF-A0A3D0T1L4-F1
#
_cell.length_a   1.000
_cell.length_b   1.000
_cell.length_c   1.000
_cell.angle_alpha   90.00
_cell.angle_beta   90.00
_cell.angle_gamma   90.00
#
_symmetry.space_group_name_H-M   'P 1'
#
loop_
_entity.id
_entity.type
_entity.pdbx_description
1 polymer ?
#
loop_
_entity_poly.entity_id
_entity_poly.type
_entity_poly.pdbx_seq_one_letter_code
_entity_poly.pdbx_strand_id
1 'polypeptide(L)'
;TLGDIPHIQIAEGPPALKSENARLTGYAFIDVAGIDIESYVKQAKGVLDKDLNLPAGYTLQWAGQYEYLERAMQKLTFVVPMTLAVIVILLFMSFRRLSDVVLVLGTLPMALIGGIWLLYALDYHLSVAVGVGFIALAGVAVEIGVIMVIYLNSTCEHIRPVANVDISASLREAVEEGALKRVRPVLMTVLTVMIGLLPVISGTGTGSEVMSRIAAPMVGGMASALVLSLLVVPAGFFLNQRAKLR
;
A
#
# COMPACT_ATOMS: atom_id res chain seq x y z
N THR A 1 57.88 33.55 -39.47
CA THR A 1 57.52 32.12 -39.64
C THR A 1 56.67 31.69 -38.45
N LEU A 2 56.12 30.47 -38.39
CA LEU A 2 55.38 29.99 -37.19
C LEU A 2 56.20 30.09 -35.87
N GLY A 3 57.52 30.36 -35.95
CA GLY A 3 58.42 30.61 -34.83
C GLY A 3 58.43 32.03 -34.26
N ASP A 4 57.68 32.99 -34.83
CA ASP A 4 57.55 34.36 -34.30
C ASP A 4 56.36 34.52 -33.31
N ILE A 5 55.65 33.43 -32.99
CA ILE A 5 54.50 33.40 -32.08
C ILE A 5 54.92 32.71 -30.76
N PRO A 6 54.53 33.23 -29.58
CA PRO A 6 54.96 32.64 -28.31
C PRO A 6 54.26 31.28 -28.09
N HIS A 7 55.04 30.21 -28.06
CA HIS A 7 54.73 28.84 -27.62
C HIS A 7 53.33 28.27 -27.96
N ILE A 8 53.26 27.48 -29.04
CA ILE A 8 52.13 26.59 -29.34
C ILE A 8 52.34 25.27 -28.59
N GLN A 9 51.40 24.88 -27.74
CA GLN A 9 51.42 23.61 -27.01
C GLN A 9 50.07 22.90 -27.20
N ILE A 10 50.11 21.58 -27.37
CA ILE A 10 48.90 20.76 -27.32
C ILE A 10 48.55 20.62 -25.83
N ALA A 11 47.39 21.15 -25.46
CA ALA A 11 46.86 21.08 -24.10
C ALA A 11 45.55 20.29 -24.10
N GLU A 12 45.35 19.47 -23.08
CA GLU A 12 44.05 18.86 -22.84
C GLU A 12 43.10 19.90 -22.27
N GLY A 13 41.95 20.05 -22.94
CA GLY A 13 40.85 20.90 -22.50
C GLY A 13 39.61 20.06 -22.19
N PRO A 14 38.66 20.59 -21.40
CA PRO A 14 37.41 19.90 -21.17
C PRO A 14 36.66 19.71 -22.51
N PRO A 15 36.23 18.48 -22.85
CA PRO A 15 35.52 18.22 -24.10
C PRO A 15 34.14 18.87 -24.12
N ALA A 16 33.54 19.08 -22.95
CA ALA A 16 32.31 19.84 -22.77
C ALA A 16 32.22 20.38 -21.34
N LEU A 17 31.64 21.56 -21.18
CA LEU A 17 31.24 22.10 -19.87
C LEU A 17 29.75 21.86 -19.68
N LYS A 18 29.41 21.01 -18.70
CA LYS A 18 28.02 20.77 -18.30
C LYS A 18 27.73 21.48 -16.99
N SER A 19 26.58 22.14 -16.93
CA SER A 19 26.13 22.89 -15.76
C SER A 19 24.67 22.57 -15.49
N GLU A 20 24.33 22.42 -14.22
CA GLU A 20 22.96 22.22 -13.75
C GLU A 20 22.72 23.20 -12.58
N ASN A 21 21.65 24.00 -12.67
CA ASN A 21 21.37 25.08 -11.70
C ASN A 21 22.57 26.02 -11.44
N ALA A 22 23.27 26.41 -12.51
CA ALA A 22 24.48 27.25 -12.48
C ALA A 22 25.68 26.68 -11.70
N ARG A 23 25.70 25.36 -11.42
CA ARG A 23 26.86 24.65 -10.87
C ARG A 23 27.42 23.70 -11.93
N LEU A 24 28.75 23.64 -12.05
CA LEU A 24 29.45 22.69 -12.90
C LEU A 24 29.18 21.26 -12.40
N THR A 25 28.71 20.39 -13.29
CA THR A 25 28.24 19.04 -12.93
C THR A 25 28.88 17.99 -13.83
N GLY A 26 29.40 16.94 -13.20
CA GLY A 26 29.81 15.71 -13.87
C GLY A 26 28.74 14.63 -13.68
N TYR A 27 28.42 13.89 -14.74
CA TYR A 27 27.49 12.77 -14.67
C TYR A 27 28.26 11.45 -14.72
N ALA A 28 27.99 10.56 -13.77
CA ALA A 28 28.39 9.17 -13.83
C ALA A 28 27.16 8.33 -14.20
N PHE A 29 27.16 7.76 -15.41
CA PHE A 29 26.09 6.87 -15.85
C PHE A 29 26.37 5.47 -15.33
N ILE A 30 25.40 4.90 -14.62
CA ILE A 30 25.49 3.56 -14.06
C ILE A 30 24.38 2.74 -14.69
N ASP A 31 24.76 1.63 -15.32
CA ASP A 31 23.82 0.63 -15.80
C ASP A 31 23.69 -0.47 -14.74
N VAL A 32 22.48 -0.70 -14.25
CA VAL A 32 22.20 -1.65 -13.18
C VAL A 32 21.41 -2.81 -13.77
N ALA A 33 22.00 -4.00 -13.77
CA ALA A 33 21.37 -5.22 -14.24
C ALA A 33 21.21 -6.23 -13.08
N GLY A 34 20.00 -6.77 -12.93
CA GLY A 34 19.72 -7.88 -11.99
C GLY A 34 19.48 -7.49 -10.52
N ILE A 35 19.49 -6.20 -10.17
CA ILE A 35 19.18 -5.69 -8.82
C ILE A 35 18.22 -4.51 -8.94
N ASP A 36 17.30 -4.35 -7.99
CA ASP A 36 16.40 -3.20 -7.95
C ASP A 36 17.16 -1.89 -7.65
N ILE A 37 16.66 -0.79 -8.21
CA ILE A 37 17.32 0.53 -8.16
C ILE A 37 17.44 1.02 -6.71
N GLU A 38 16.46 0.75 -5.86
CA GLU A 38 16.48 1.21 -4.46
C GLU A 38 17.58 0.52 -3.65
N SER A 39 17.65 -0.81 -3.74
CA SER A 39 18.66 -1.63 -3.08
C SER A 39 20.05 -1.29 -3.58
N TYR A 40 20.23 -1.11 -4.90
CA TYR A 40 21.52 -0.71 -5.47
C TYR A 40 21.98 0.64 -4.90
N VAL A 41 21.12 1.66 -4.94
CA VAL A 41 21.47 3.00 -4.45
C VAL A 41 21.71 2.99 -2.94
N LYS A 42 20.96 2.21 -2.15
CA LYS A 42 21.22 2.05 -0.71
C LYS A 42 22.59 1.44 -0.43
N GLN A 43 22.96 0.39 -1.15
CA GLN A 43 24.28 -0.25 -1.00
C GLN A 43 25.40 0.70 -1.45
N ALA A 44 25.24 1.34 -2.60
CA ALA A 44 26.22 2.28 -3.13
C ALA A 44 26.41 3.49 -2.22
N LYS A 45 25.33 4.09 -1.71
CA LYS A 45 25.40 5.16 -0.68
C LYS A 45 26.19 4.69 0.53
N GLY A 46 25.90 3.49 1.05
CA GLY A 46 26.59 2.95 2.22
C GLY A 46 28.10 2.70 2.03
N VAL A 47 28.54 2.42 0.80
CA VAL A 47 29.98 2.31 0.45
C VAL A 47 30.59 3.68 0.25
N LEU A 48 29.94 4.56 -0.52
CA LEU A 48 30.43 5.91 -0.80
C LEU A 48 30.57 6.74 0.48
N ASP A 49 29.62 6.65 1.42
CA ASP A 49 29.70 7.39 2.69
C ASP A 49 30.89 6.94 3.57
N LYS A 50 31.44 5.75 3.34
CA LYS A 50 32.60 5.22 4.08
C LYS A 50 33.93 5.53 3.40
N ASP A 51 33.98 5.36 2.09
CA ASP A 51 35.24 5.36 1.33
C ASP A 51 35.47 6.65 0.54
N LEU A 52 34.44 7.48 0.34
CA LEU A 52 34.54 8.69 -0.47
C LEU A 52 34.65 9.96 0.40
N ASN A 53 35.87 10.47 0.52
CA ASN A 53 36.11 11.81 1.04
C ASN A 53 36.02 12.85 -0.09
N LEU A 54 34.88 13.55 -0.16
CA LEU A 54 34.70 14.64 -1.12
C LEU A 54 35.43 15.92 -0.64
N PRO A 55 36.20 16.59 -1.51
CA PRO A 55 36.79 17.89 -1.19
C PRO A 55 35.70 18.96 -1.02
N ALA A 56 36.01 20.00 -0.24
CA ALA A 56 35.07 21.07 0.04
C ALA A 56 34.51 21.72 -1.24
N GLY A 57 33.19 21.93 -1.29
CA GLY A 57 32.49 22.52 -2.44
C GLY A 57 31.89 21.50 -3.43
N TYR A 58 32.25 20.21 -3.31
CA TYR A 58 31.65 19.14 -4.11
C TYR A 58 30.44 18.53 -3.39
N THR A 59 29.41 18.22 -4.16
CA THR A 59 28.19 17.55 -3.67
C THR A 59 27.84 16.40 -4.59
N LEU A 60 27.59 15.23 -4.02
CA LEU A 60 27.11 14.06 -4.74
C LEU A 60 25.58 14.00 -4.64
N GLN A 61 24.91 13.89 -5.78
CA GLN A 61 23.46 13.75 -5.86
C GLN A 61 23.11 12.57 -6.76
N TRP A 62 22.12 11.80 -6.34
CA TRP A 62 21.57 10.70 -7.13
C TRP A 62 20.46 11.24 -8.02
N ALA A 63 20.66 11.17 -9.33
CA ALA A 63 19.71 11.66 -10.33
C ALA A 63 19.09 10.50 -11.13
N GLY A 64 18.08 10.81 -11.94
CA GLY A 64 17.41 9.84 -12.82
C GLY A 64 16.22 9.15 -12.16
N GLN A 65 16.03 7.86 -12.44
CA GLN A 65 14.85 7.11 -11.98
C GLN A 65 14.71 7.05 -10.45
N TYR A 66 15.85 7.04 -9.72
CA TYR A 66 15.84 7.03 -8.26
C TYR A 66 15.24 8.31 -7.66
N GLU A 67 15.49 9.48 -8.25
CA GLU A 67 14.92 10.74 -7.78
C GLU A 67 13.38 10.73 -7.91
N TYR A 68 12.85 10.19 -9.01
CA TYR A 68 11.41 10.02 -9.18
C TYR A 68 10.82 9.03 -8.16
N LEU A 69 11.53 7.94 -7.86
CA LEU A 69 11.14 6.97 -6.83
C LEU A 69 11.10 7.64 -5.45
N GLU A 70 12.15 8.37 -5.07
CA GLU A 70 12.25 9.06 -3.80
C GLU A 70 11.13 10.11 -3.63
N ARG A 71 10.92 10.95 -4.65
CA ARG A 71 9.80 11.92 -4.67
C ARG A 71 8.44 11.22 -4.54
N ALA A 72 8.25 10.08 -5.18
CA ALA A 72 6.99 9.34 -5.10
C ALA A 72 6.79 8.68 -3.73
N MET A 73 7.85 8.13 -3.13
CA MET A 73 7.81 7.58 -1.78
C MET A 73 7.48 8.66 -0.75
N GLN A 74 8.11 9.84 -0.85
CA GLN A 74 7.79 10.99 -0.01
C GLN A 74 6.31 11.35 -0.10
N LYS A 75 5.75 11.42 -1.32
CA LYS A 75 4.31 11.67 -1.50
C LYS A 75 3.45 10.58 -0.86
N LEU A 76 3.79 9.30 -1.04
CA LEU A 76 3.05 8.19 -0.42
C LEU A 76 3.06 8.27 1.12
N THR A 77 4.17 8.72 1.72
CA THR A 77 4.24 8.95 3.18
C THR A 77 3.20 9.96 3.67
N PHE A 78 2.79 10.93 2.85
CA PHE A 78 1.71 11.86 3.19
C PHE A 78 0.32 11.37 2.75
N VAL A 79 0.23 10.73 1.58
CA VAL A 79 -1.05 10.28 1.01
C VAL A 79 -1.67 9.14 1.83
N VAL A 80 -0.88 8.16 2.25
CA VAL A 80 -1.37 7.00 3.03
C VAL A 80 -2.02 7.40 4.38
N PRO A 81 -1.40 8.22 5.24
CA PRO A 81 -2.05 8.64 6.47
C PRO A 81 -3.26 9.55 6.21
N MET A 82 -3.22 10.37 5.15
CA MET A 82 -4.36 11.21 4.77
C MET A 82 -5.56 10.36 4.34
N THR A 83 -5.35 9.34 3.51
CA THR A 83 -6.43 8.43 3.08
C THR A 83 -6.98 7.64 4.26
N LEU A 84 -6.10 7.14 5.14
CA LEU A 84 -6.54 6.45 6.37
C LEU A 84 -7.34 7.38 7.28
N ALA A 85 -6.92 8.64 7.46
CA ALA A 85 -7.65 9.62 8.25
C ALA A 85 -9.05 9.87 7.67
N VAL A 86 -9.18 10.03 6.35
CA VAL A 86 -10.49 10.18 5.68
C VAL A 86 -11.36 8.95 5.91
N ILE A 87 -10.81 7.73 5.75
CA ILE A 87 -11.52 6.48 6.04
C ILE A 87 -12.03 6.47 7.49
N VAL A 88 -11.18 6.79 8.46
CA VAL A 88 -11.55 6.84 9.89
C VAL A 88 -12.67 7.84 10.14
N ILE A 89 -12.59 9.05 9.56
CA ILE A 89 -13.62 10.08 9.69
C ILE A 89 -14.95 9.59 9.12
N LEU A 90 -14.95 9.02 7.91
CA LEU A 90 -16.16 8.50 7.29
C LEU A 90 -16.78 7.35 8.09
N LEU A 91 -15.96 6.44 8.62
CA LEU A 91 -16.42 5.36 9.49
C LEU A 91 -17.02 5.90 10.79
N PHE A 92 -16.37 6.88 11.40
CA PHE A 92 -16.88 7.52 12.62
C PHE A 92 -18.20 8.25 12.37
N MET A 93 -18.35 8.92 11.22
CA MET A 93 -19.61 9.55 10.82
C MET A 93 -20.72 8.52 10.58
N SER A 94 -20.38 7.36 10.02
CA SER A 94 -21.34 6.29 9.71
C SER A 94 -21.85 5.60 10.99
N PHE A 95 -20.95 5.16 11.87
CA PHE A 95 -21.32 4.34 13.04
C PHE A 95 -21.48 5.12 14.34
N ARG A 96 -20.81 6.28 14.47
CA ARG A 96 -20.74 7.09 15.71
C ARG A 96 -20.25 6.31 16.94
N ARG A 97 -19.65 5.13 16.76
CA ARG A 97 -19.17 4.22 17.81
C ARG A 97 -17.73 3.83 17.53
N LEU A 98 -16.81 4.19 18.43
CA LEU A 98 -15.38 3.88 18.27
C LEU A 98 -15.11 2.38 18.18
N SER A 99 -15.87 1.54 18.90
CA SER A 99 -15.68 0.09 18.86
C SER A 99 -15.90 -0.48 17.46
N ASP A 100 -16.94 -0.01 16.77
CA ASP A 100 -17.32 -0.48 15.44
C ASP A 100 -16.28 0.00 14.40
N VAL A 101 -15.79 1.25 14.55
CA VAL A 101 -14.71 1.81 13.72
C VAL A 101 -13.43 0.99 13.85
N VAL A 102 -12.98 0.71 15.07
CA VAL A 102 -11.75 -0.07 15.33
C VAL A 102 -11.87 -1.49 14.76
N LEU A 103 -13.06 -2.09 14.88
CA LEU A 103 -13.32 -3.43 14.38
C LEU A 103 -13.25 -3.48 12.85
N VAL A 104 -13.81 -2.48 12.15
CA VAL A 104 -13.67 -2.34 10.70
C VAL A 104 -12.21 -2.04 10.31
N LEU A 105 -11.51 -1.15 11.01
CA LEU A 105 -10.08 -0.89 10.73
C LEU A 105 -9.22 -2.14 10.92
N GLY A 106 -9.60 -3.04 11.82
CA GLY A 106 -8.96 -4.34 12.01
C GLY A 106 -8.97 -5.24 10.76
N THR A 107 -9.84 -4.98 9.77
CA THR A 107 -9.83 -5.71 8.50
C THR A 107 -8.73 -5.24 7.54
N LEU A 108 -8.19 -4.03 7.73
CA LEU A 108 -7.16 -3.47 6.84
C LEU A 108 -5.86 -4.28 6.88
N PRO A 109 -5.24 -4.56 8.05
CA PRO A 109 -4.03 -5.38 8.10
C PRO A 109 -4.25 -6.78 7.52
N MET A 110 -5.44 -7.35 7.74
CA MET A 110 -5.82 -8.66 7.21
C MET A 110 -5.80 -8.68 5.67
N ALA A 111 -6.33 -7.62 5.04
CA ALA A 111 -6.31 -7.46 3.59
C ALA A 111 -4.87 -7.23 3.06
N LEU A 112 -4.06 -6.42 3.75
CA LEU A 112 -2.68 -6.15 3.35
C LEU A 112 -1.85 -7.44 3.25
N ILE A 113 -2.03 -8.37 4.20
CA ILE A 113 -1.30 -9.65 4.23
C ILE A 113 -1.50 -10.42 2.91
N GLY A 114 -2.75 -10.60 2.45
CA GLY A 114 -3.00 -11.32 1.20
C GLY A 114 -2.48 -10.60 -0.04
N GLY A 115 -2.51 -9.26 -0.05
CA GLY A 115 -1.96 -8.47 -1.15
C GLY A 115 -0.45 -8.63 -1.25
N ILE A 116 0.27 -8.57 -0.12
CA ILE A 116 1.72 -8.79 -0.05
C ILE A 116 2.06 -10.22 -0.48
N TRP A 117 1.28 -11.21 -0.04
CA TRP A 117 1.52 -12.61 -0.38
C TRP A 117 1.40 -12.88 -1.88
N LEU A 118 0.41 -12.28 -2.54
CA LEU A 118 0.24 -12.43 -3.99
C LEU A 118 1.35 -11.72 -4.77
N LEU A 119 1.79 -10.54 -4.32
CA LEU A 119 2.94 -9.86 -4.93
C LEU A 119 4.21 -10.71 -4.87
N TYR A 120 4.45 -11.34 -3.72
CA TYR A 120 5.58 -12.25 -3.54
C TYR A 120 5.46 -13.48 -4.47
N ALA A 121 4.26 -14.06 -4.59
CA ALA A 121 4.03 -15.19 -5.49
C ALA A 121 4.19 -14.84 -6.98
N LEU A 122 3.94 -13.58 -7.37
CA LEU A 122 4.07 -13.08 -8.73
C LEU A 122 5.43 -12.42 -9.02
N ASP A 123 6.35 -12.41 -8.05
CA ASP A 123 7.66 -11.74 -8.12
C ASP A 123 7.57 -10.24 -8.48
N TYR A 124 6.53 -9.57 -7.98
CA TYR A 124 6.32 -8.14 -8.20
C TYR A 124 7.03 -7.32 -7.13
N HIS A 125 7.82 -6.35 -7.59
CA HIS A 125 8.56 -5.43 -6.74
C HIS A 125 7.64 -4.33 -6.19
N LEU A 126 7.98 -3.82 -5.01
CA LEU A 126 7.30 -2.64 -4.46
C LEU A 126 7.52 -1.43 -5.36
N SER A 127 6.42 -0.78 -5.73
CA SER A 127 6.41 0.36 -6.61
C SER A 127 5.24 1.27 -6.29
N VAL A 128 5.22 2.46 -6.88
CA VAL A 128 4.12 3.42 -6.73
C VAL A 128 2.79 2.80 -7.19
N ALA A 129 2.82 2.03 -8.28
CA ALA A 129 1.67 1.29 -8.82
C ALA A 129 1.07 0.33 -7.78
N VAL A 130 1.93 -0.46 -7.13
CA VAL A 130 1.54 -1.37 -6.04
C VAL A 130 0.95 -0.58 -4.85
N GLY A 131 1.56 0.55 -4.49
CA GLY A 131 1.06 1.42 -3.42
C GLY A 131 -0.35 1.94 -3.68
N VAL A 132 -0.64 2.36 -4.92
CA VAL A 132 -2.01 2.74 -5.34
C VAL A 132 -2.97 1.56 -5.22
N GLY A 133 -2.55 0.36 -5.62
CA GLY A 133 -3.32 -0.88 -5.46
C GLY A 133 -3.68 -1.17 -3.99
N PHE A 134 -2.75 -0.97 -3.06
CA PHE A 134 -3.02 -1.12 -1.62
C PHE A 134 -3.98 -0.07 -1.06
N ILE A 135 -3.91 1.18 -1.54
CA ILE A 135 -4.86 2.22 -1.15
C ILE A 135 -6.27 1.86 -1.64
N ALA A 136 -6.40 1.39 -2.88
CA ALA A 136 -7.67 0.91 -3.42
C ALA A 136 -8.20 -0.30 -2.65
N LEU A 137 -7.34 -1.28 -2.33
CA LEU A 137 -7.67 -2.43 -1.50
C LEU A 137 -8.20 -2.00 -0.13
N ALA A 138 -7.59 -1.00 0.51
CA ALA A 138 -8.04 -0.51 1.82
C ALA A 138 -9.50 -0.03 1.79
N GLY A 139 -9.88 0.71 0.75
CA GLY A 139 -11.27 1.16 0.57
C GLY A 139 -12.26 -0.01 0.42
N VAL A 140 -11.94 -0.98 -0.43
CA VAL A 140 -12.79 -2.16 -0.67
C VAL A 140 -12.87 -3.07 0.57
N ALA A 141 -11.76 -3.24 1.29
CA ALA A 141 -11.74 -4.01 2.53
C ALA A 141 -12.59 -3.35 3.64
N VAL A 142 -12.58 -2.03 3.71
CA VAL A 142 -13.44 -1.25 4.61
C VAL A 142 -14.91 -1.41 4.23
N GLU A 143 -15.25 -1.34 2.93
CA GLU A 143 -16.62 -1.55 2.44
C GLU A 143 -17.18 -2.90 2.93
N ILE A 144 -16.41 -3.99 2.79
CA ILE A 144 -16.79 -5.33 3.26
C ILE A 144 -17.01 -5.34 4.79
N GLY A 145 -16.11 -4.72 5.54
CA GLY A 145 -16.22 -4.62 7.00
C GLY A 145 -17.45 -3.83 7.45
N VAL A 146 -17.72 -2.68 6.82
CA VAL A 146 -18.88 -1.81 7.11
C VAL A 146 -20.18 -2.58 6.91
N ILE A 147 -20.32 -3.23 5.76
CA ILE A 147 -21.49 -4.02 5.37
C ILE A 147 -21.80 -5.13 6.40
N MET A 148 -20.77 -5.78 6.93
CA MET A 148 -20.88 -6.80 7.96
C MET A 148 -21.31 -6.20 9.31
N VAL A 149 -20.65 -5.13 9.78
CA VAL A 149 -20.96 -4.49 11.06
C VAL A 149 -22.38 -3.90 11.09
N ILE A 150 -22.85 -3.29 10.00
CA ILE A 150 -24.24 -2.81 9.89
C ILE A 150 -25.23 -3.96 10.12
N TYR A 151 -24.97 -5.14 9.53
CA TYR A 151 -25.87 -6.29 9.67
C TYR A 151 -25.83 -6.87 11.07
N LEU A 152 -24.63 -7.05 11.64
CA LEU A 152 -24.47 -7.50 13.03
C LEU A 152 -25.19 -6.55 14.00
N ASN A 153 -25.05 -5.24 13.82
CA ASN A 153 -25.77 -4.24 14.59
C ASN A 153 -27.30 -4.39 14.40
N SER A 154 -27.80 -4.56 13.17
CA SER A 154 -29.24 -4.71 12.91
C SER A 154 -29.85 -5.99 13.51
N THR A 155 -29.13 -7.11 13.45
CA THR A 155 -29.63 -8.39 14.00
C THR A 155 -29.57 -8.40 15.52
N CYS A 156 -28.62 -7.66 16.12
CA CYS A 156 -28.51 -7.52 17.57
C CYS A 156 -29.33 -6.34 18.13
N GLU A 157 -29.95 -5.49 17.31
CA GLU A 157 -30.70 -4.31 17.76
C GLU A 157 -31.93 -4.68 18.60
N HIS A 158 -32.51 -5.85 18.33
CA HIS A 158 -33.66 -6.39 19.06
C HIS A 158 -33.29 -7.11 20.36
N ILE A 159 -31.99 -7.38 20.60
CA ILE A 159 -31.52 -7.99 21.84
C ILE A 159 -31.37 -6.90 22.89
N ARG A 160 -32.43 -6.70 23.68
CA ARG A 160 -32.36 -5.85 24.87
C ARG A 160 -31.77 -6.65 26.04
N PRO A 161 -30.92 -6.04 26.88
CA PRO A 161 -30.51 -6.67 28.13
C PRO A 161 -31.74 -6.81 29.03
N VAL A 162 -32.29 -8.02 29.11
CA VAL A 162 -33.27 -8.39 30.13
C VAL A 162 -32.48 -8.87 31.34
N ALA A 163 -32.73 -8.28 32.52
CA ALA A 163 -32.05 -8.67 33.74
C ALA A 163 -32.26 -10.18 34.03
N ASN A 164 -31.19 -10.88 34.40
CA ASN A 164 -31.15 -12.29 34.85
C ASN A 164 -31.31 -13.41 33.81
N VAL A 165 -31.07 -13.17 32.53
CA VAL A 165 -30.99 -14.24 31.51
C VAL A 165 -29.56 -14.34 30.96
N ASP A 166 -29.09 -15.55 30.67
CA ASP A 166 -27.80 -15.79 30.05
C ASP A 166 -27.85 -15.37 28.56
N ILE A 167 -27.73 -14.07 28.33
CA ILE A 167 -27.84 -13.39 27.01
C ILE A 167 -26.76 -13.90 26.03
N SER A 168 -25.75 -14.62 26.52
CA SER A 168 -24.62 -15.08 25.74
C SER A 168 -25.00 -16.07 24.62
N ALA A 169 -26.00 -16.94 24.85
CA ALA A 169 -26.50 -17.88 23.85
C ALA A 169 -27.30 -17.15 22.74
N SER A 170 -28.25 -16.30 23.13
CA SER A 170 -29.07 -15.51 22.19
C SER A 170 -28.23 -14.52 21.37
N LEU A 171 -27.19 -13.96 21.98
CA LEU A 171 -26.25 -13.08 21.28
C LEU A 171 -25.44 -13.86 20.22
N ARG A 172 -24.99 -15.07 20.54
CA ARG A 172 -24.27 -15.91 19.58
C ARG A 172 -25.14 -16.27 18.39
N GLU A 173 -26.39 -16.67 18.63
CA GLU A 173 -27.36 -17.02 17.60
C GLU A 173 -27.65 -15.84 16.66
N ALA A 174 -27.85 -14.64 17.21
CA ALA A 174 -28.07 -13.43 16.40
C ALA A 174 -26.83 -13.01 15.60
N VAL A 175 -25.62 -13.14 16.16
CA VAL A 175 -24.37 -12.87 15.44
C VAL A 175 -24.18 -13.88 14.30
N GLU A 176 -24.49 -15.15 14.54
CA GLU A 176 -24.42 -16.21 13.55
C GLU A 176 -25.43 -15.98 12.42
N GLU A 177 -26.69 -15.68 12.74
CA GLU A 177 -27.72 -15.36 11.76
C GLU A 177 -27.36 -14.12 10.93
N GLY A 178 -26.85 -13.06 11.58
CA GLY A 178 -26.38 -11.85 10.93
C GLY A 178 -25.21 -12.08 9.98
N ALA A 179 -24.24 -12.91 10.40
CA ALA A 179 -23.09 -13.29 9.57
C ALA A 179 -23.51 -14.15 8.36
N LEU A 180 -24.38 -15.15 8.57
CA LEU A 180 -24.88 -16.04 7.51
C LEU A 180 -25.64 -15.27 6.41
N LYS A 181 -26.44 -14.27 6.79
CA LYS A 181 -27.16 -13.40 5.82
C LYS A 181 -26.21 -12.60 4.92
N ARG A 182 -24.95 -12.41 5.31
CA ARG A 182 -23.96 -11.62 4.56
C ARG A 182 -23.01 -12.43 3.69
N VAL A 183 -22.93 -13.74 3.87
CA VAL A 183 -22.03 -14.61 3.08
C VAL A 183 -22.28 -14.41 1.58
N ARG A 184 -23.55 -14.44 1.13
CA ARG A 184 -23.89 -14.34 -0.30
C ARG A 184 -23.55 -12.97 -0.91
N PRO A 185 -23.95 -11.82 -0.33
CA PRO A 185 -23.55 -10.50 -0.85
C PRO A 185 -22.03 -10.27 -0.86
N VAL A 186 -21.33 -10.65 0.22
CA VAL A 186 -19.87 -10.44 0.32
C VAL A 186 -19.11 -11.32 -0.66
N LEU A 187 -19.53 -12.57 -0.85
CA LEU A 187 -18.96 -13.43 -1.89
C LEU A 187 -19.20 -12.87 -3.29
N MET A 188 -20.39 -12.32 -3.56
CA MET A 188 -20.69 -11.71 -4.85
C MET A 188 -19.73 -10.58 -5.19
N THR A 189 -19.54 -9.61 -4.28
CA THR A 189 -18.63 -8.48 -4.53
C THR A 189 -17.19 -8.95 -4.70
N VAL A 190 -16.74 -9.86 -3.82
CA VAL A 190 -15.36 -10.36 -3.88
C VAL A 190 -15.09 -11.12 -5.17
N LEU A 191 -15.99 -12.02 -5.57
CA LEU A 191 -15.85 -12.78 -6.81
C LEU A 191 -15.92 -11.87 -8.03
N THR A 192 -16.81 -10.88 -8.07
CA THR A 192 -16.90 -9.95 -9.20
C THR A 192 -15.60 -9.17 -9.39
N VAL A 193 -15.00 -8.66 -8.30
CA VAL A 193 -13.73 -7.93 -8.41
C VAL A 193 -12.58 -8.87 -8.77
N MET A 194 -12.50 -10.05 -8.16
CA MET A 194 -11.45 -11.02 -8.48
C MET A 194 -11.53 -11.47 -9.95
N ILE A 195 -12.73 -11.80 -10.44
CA ILE A 195 -12.95 -12.19 -11.84
C ILE A 195 -12.68 -11.02 -12.78
N GLY A 196 -13.07 -9.80 -12.40
CA GLY A 196 -12.83 -8.59 -13.21
C GLY A 196 -11.35 -8.19 -13.30
N LEU A 197 -10.57 -8.44 -12.25
CA LEU A 197 -9.14 -8.08 -12.19
C LEU A 197 -8.20 -9.21 -12.62
N LEU A 198 -8.66 -10.47 -12.63
CA LEU A 198 -7.88 -11.61 -13.12
C LEU A 198 -7.30 -11.40 -14.53
N PRO A 199 -8.08 -10.95 -15.54
CA PRO A 199 -7.56 -10.65 -16.87
C PRO A 199 -6.53 -9.52 -16.88
N VAL A 200 -6.62 -8.58 -15.95
CA VAL A 200 -5.69 -7.45 -15.85
C VAL A 200 -4.32 -7.92 -15.37
N ILE A 201 -4.29 -8.90 -14.45
CA ILE A 201 -3.04 -9.48 -13.95
C ILE A 201 -2.37 -10.35 -15.02
N SER A 202 -3.16 -11.14 -15.75
CA SER A 202 -2.65 -12.05 -16.80
C SER A 202 -2.49 -11.41 -18.17
N GLY A 203 -2.77 -10.11 -18.29
CA GLY A 203 -2.76 -9.39 -19.56
C GLY A 203 -1.35 -9.24 -20.13
N THR A 204 -1.17 -9.65 -21.39
CA THR A 204 0.05 -9.37 -22.17
C THR A 204 -0.21 -8.24 -23.14
N GLY A 205 0.53 -7.14 -23.05
CA GLY A 205 0.37 -6.01 -23.96
C GLY A 205 0.98 -4.72 -23.41
N THR A 206 0.90 -3.66 -24.21
CA THR A 206 1.40 -2.35 -23.79
C THR A 206 0.63 -1.86 -22.55
N GLY A 207 1.37 -1.42 -21.53
CA GLY A 207 0.80 -0.93 -20.26
C GLY A 207 0.38 -2.02 -19.27
N SER A 208 0.44 -3.31 -19.64
CA SER A 208 0.07 -4.39 -18.71
C SER A 208 1.04 -4.47 -17.52
N GLU A 209 2.31 -4.11 -17.71
CA GLU A 209 3.33 -4.03 -16.65
C GLU A 209 2.95 -3.11 -15.49
N VAL A 210 2.18 -2.05 -15.77
CA VAL A 210 1.71 -1.11 -14.75
C VAL A 210 0.40 -1.58 -14.15
N MET A 211 -0.55 -2.00 -15.01
CA MET A 211 -1.88 -2.40 -14.57
C MET A 211 -1.88 -3.68 -13.73
N SER A 212 -1.06 -4.67 -14.06
CA SER A 212 -0.93 -5.91 -13.30
C SER A 212 -0.41 -5.65 -11.88
N ARG A 213 0.53 -4.71 -11.72
CA ARG A 213 1.08 -4.28 -10.44
C ARG A 213 0.09 -3.49 -9.58
N ILE A 214 -0.86 -2.77 -10.19
CA ILE A 214 -1.96 -2.11 -9.48
C ILE A 214 -3.02 -3.14 -9.04
N ALA A 215 -3.34 -4.12 -9.90
CA ALA A 215 -4.41 -5.08 -9.68
C ALA A 215 -4.03 -6.22 -8.70
N ALA A 216 -2.77 -6.68 -8.71
CA ALA A 216 -2.33 -7.81 -7.88
C ALA A 216 -2.60 -7.62 -6.37
N PRO A 217 -2.26 -6.48 -5.73
CA PRO A 217 -2.57 -6.26 -4.32
C PRO A 217 -4.08 -6.37 -4.02
N MET A 218 -4.93 -5.89 -4.94
CA MET A 218 -6.37 -5.94 -4.77
C MET A 218 -6.90 -7.39 -4.79
N VAL A 219 -6.48 -8.20 -5.77
CA VAL A 219 -6.95 -9.59 -5.88
C VAL A 219 -6.48 -10.44 -4.70
N GLY A 220 -5.19 -10.38 -4.36
CA GLY A 220 -4.63 -11.13 -3.22
C GLY A 220 -5.23 -10.66 -1.90
N GLY A 221 -5.35 -9.35 -1.75
CA GLY A 221 -5.90 -8.75 -0.54
C GLY A 221 -7.36 -9.09 -0.33
N MET A 222 -8.17 -9.08 -1.39
CA MET A 222 -9.59 -9.44 -1.30
C MET A 222 -9.81 -10.91 -0.96
N ALA A 223 -8.97 -11.82 -1.47
CA ALA A 223 -9.04 -13.23 -1.09
C ALA A 223 -8.81 -13.41 0.42
N SER A 224 -7.78 -12.76 0.96
CA SER A 224 -7.51 -12.80 2.41
C SER A 224 -8.59 -12.07 3.22
N ALA A 225 -9.03 -10.89 2.77
CA ALA A 225 -10.03 -10.07 3.44
C ALA A 225 -11.38 -10.77 3.50
N LEU A 226 -11.77 -11.53 2.47
CA LEU A 226 -12.99 -12.33 2.49
C LEU A 226 -12.97 -13.34 3.64
N VAL A 227 -11.95 -14.20 3.66
CA VAL A 227 -11.86 -15.29 4.65
C VAL A 227 -11.71 -14.74 6.05
N LEU A 228 -10.80 -13.78 6.23
CA LEU A 228 -10.47 -13.24 7.54
C LEU A 228 -11.56 -12.30 8.06
N SER A 229 -12.22 -11.50 7.22
CA SER A 229 -13.29 -10.61 7.71
C SER A 229 -14.54 -11.38 8.11
N LEU A 230 -14.93 -12.45 7.40
CA LEU A 230 -16.09 -13.27 7.79
C LEU A 230 -15.89 -13.96 9.14
N LEU A 231 -14.64 -14.24 9.55
CA LEU A 231 -14.34 -14.87 10.83
C LEU A 231 -14.07 -13.83 11.94
N VAL A 232 -13.18 -12.86 11.66
CA VAL A 232 -12.67 -11.91 12.65
C VAL A 232 -13.71 -10.87 13.03
N VAL A 233 -14.49 -10.36 12.06
CA VAL A 233 -15.47 -9.28 12.33
C VAL A 233 -16.61 -9.77 13.24
N PRO A 234 -17.29 -10.90 12.98
CA PRO A 234 -18.32 -11.41 13.88
C PRO A 234 -17.76 -11.82 15.25
N ALA A 235 -16.59 -12.46 15.31
CA ALA A 235 -15.97 -12.85 16.57
C ALA A 235 -15.57 -11.63 17.42
N GLY A 236 -14.96 -10.61 16.80
CA GLY A 236 -14.63 -9.36 17.46
C GLY A 236 -15.86 -8.61 17.95
N PHE A 237 -16.94 -8.64 17.17
CA PHE A 237 -18.20 -7.98 17.53
C PHE A 237 -18.85 -8.66 18.74
N PHE A 238 -18.92 -9.99 18.71
CA PHE A 238 -19.41 -10.80 19.82
C PHE A 238 -18.66 -10.52 21.13
N LEU A 239 -17.31 -10.50 21.08
CA LEU A 239 -16.48 -10.21 22.25
C LEU A 239 -16.73 -8.80 22.81
N ASN A 240 -16.82 -7.80 21.93
CA ASN A 240 -17.10 -6.42 22.33
C ASN A 240 -18.49 -6.27 22.96
N GLN A 241 -19.50 -6.93 22.40
CA GLN A 241 -20.87 -6.85 22.94
C GLN A 241 -21.00 -7.63 24.26
N ARG A 242 -20.32 -8.78 24.39
CA ARG A 242 -20.21 -9.51 25.66
C ARG A 242 -19.53 -8.68 26.76
N ALA A 243 -18.50 -7.90 26.41
CA ALA A 243 -17.82 -7.01 27.35
C ALA A 243 -18.70 -5.86 27.84
N LYS A 244 -19.66 -5.38 27.02
CA LYS A 244 -20.63 -4.34 27.41
C LYS A 244 -21.79 -4.86 28.28
N LEU A 245 -22.03 -6.16 28.27
CA LEU A 245 -23.10 -6.84 29.02
C LEU A 245 -22.63 -7.36 30.38
N ARG A 246 -21.32 -7.37 30.64
CA ARG A 246 -20.72 -7.60 31.97
C ARG A 246 -20.58 -6.27 32.71
#